data_AF-A0A421D758-F1
#
_entry.id   AF-A0A421D758-F1
#
_cell.length_a   1.000
_cell.length_b   1.000
_cell.length_c   1.000
_cell.angle_alpha   90.00
_cell.angle_beta   90.00
_cell.angle_gamma   90.00
#
_symmetry.space_group_name_H-M   'P 1'
#
loop_
_entity.id
_entity.type
_entity.pdbx_description
1 polymer ?
#
loop_
_entity_poly.entity_id
_entity_poly.type
_entity_poly.pdbx_seq_one_letter_code
_entity_poly.pdbx_strand_id
1 'polypeptide(L)'
;MQDIHCLEDYFRFINNQLYWVPSKAAQPKDILFRICKVWFILDQPSVAAYQGPTRPETSRQHDKLTWLSDWIVQFSKEIGAFMDSPASAASLDTFRASPAYNIEDYVEPRGGWKTFNEFFCRNVKPGQRPIAAIGDNSVFTCPTDFVFKNSIPSRRIRP
;
A
#
# COMPACT_ATOMS: atom_id res chain seq x y z
N MET A 1 -11.94 -9.75 11.63
CA MET A 1 -10.96 -10.04 12.71
C MET A 1 -11.35 -11.33 13.44
N GLN A 2 -11.79 -12.37 12.73
CA GLN A 2 -12.27 -13.60 13.39
C GLN A 2 -11.13 -14.47 13.92
N ASP A 3 -9.88 -14.20 13.53
CA ASP A 3 -8.72 -15.06 13.76
C ASP A 3 -7.71 -14.49 14.80
N ILE A 4 -8.01 -13.35 15.40
CA ILE A 4 -7.16 -12.69 16.41
C ILE A 4 -7.98 -12.56 17.69
N HIS A 5 -7.73 -13.45 18.65
CA HIS A 5 -8.46 -13.48 19.91
C HIS A 5 -7.66 -12.88 21.06
N CYS A 6 -6.33 -12.87 20.95
CA CYS A 6 -5.44 -12.32 21.95
C CYS A 6 -4.20 -11.64 21.32
N LEU A 7 -3.38 -11.01 22.18
CA LEU A 7 -2.16 -10.33 21.75
C LEU A 7 -1.15 -11.28 21.09
N GLU A 8 -1.06 -12.52 21.57
CA GLU A 8 -0.17 -13.53 20.99
C GLU A 8 -0.57 -13.90 19.56
N ASP A 9 -1.87 -13.99 19.28
CA ASP A 9 -2.36 -14.22 17.92
C ASP A 9 -2.00 -13.05 17.00
N TYR A 10 -2.06 -11.82 17.53
CA TYR A 10 -1.63 -10.64 16.80
C TYR A 10 -0.13 -10.65 16.51
N PHE A 11 0.71 -11.01 17.48
CA PHE A 11 2.16 -11.13 17.28
C PHE A 11 2.53 -12.21 16.27
N ARG A 12 1.86 -13.36 16.32
CA ARG A 12 2.00 -14.41 15.30
C ARG A 12 1.56 -13.90 13.92
N PHE A 13 0.45 -13.17 13.86
CA PHE A 13 -0.06 -12.60 12.62
C PHE A 13 0.92 -11.62 11.98
N ILE A 14 1.47 -10.65 12.73
CA ILE A 14 2.43 -9.67 12.20
C ILE A 14 3.76 -10.33 11.81
N ASN A 15 4.24 -11.30 12.57
CA ASN A 15 5.46 -12.04 12.23
C ASN A 15 5.28 -12.82 10.93
N ASN A 16 4.12 -13.45 10.75
CA ASN A 16 3.78 -14.12 9.51
C ASN A 16 3.56 -13.15 8.34
N GLN A 17 3.23 -11.87 8.58
CA GLN A 17 3.11 -10.90 7.50
C GLN A 17 4.46 -10.56 6.86
N LEU A 18 5.57 -10.67 7.60
CA LEU A 18 6.92 -10.35 7.07
C LEU A 18 7.30 -11.18 5.84
N TYR A 19 6.79 -12.42 5.76
CA TYR A 19 7.13 -13.37 4.70
C TYR A 19 5.90 -13.78 3.87
N TRP A 20 4.82 -13.00 3.97
CA TRP A 20 3.59 -13.32 3.27
C TRP A 20 3.70 -13.00 1.78
N VAL A 21 3.49 -14.01 0.92
CA VAL A 21 3.51 -13.86 -0.54
C VAL A 21 2.11 -13.45 -1.03
N PRO A 22 1.97 -12.30 -1.71
CA PRO A 22 0.71 -11.90 -2.32
C PRO A 22 0.30 -12.86 -3.44
N SER A 23 -0.95 -13.31 -3.43
CA SER A 23 -1.52 -14.11 -4.51
C SER A 23 -3.00 -13.79 -4.69
N LYS A 24 -3.54 -13.96 -5.90
CA LYS A 24 -4.98 -13.80 -6.17
C LYS A 24 -5.83 -15.01 -5.72
N ALA A 25 -5.20 -16.11 -5.26
CA ALA A 25 -5.91 -17.13 -4.49
C ALA A 25 -6.46 -16.54 -3.18
N ALA A 26 -5.83 -15.46 -2.68
CA ALA A 26 -6.39 -14.55 -1.72
C ALA A 26 -7.26 -13.53 -2.48
N GLN A 27 -8.53 -13.33 -2.08
CA GLN A 27 -9.46 -12.41 -2.76
C GLN A 27 -8.82 -11.02 -2.93
N PRO A 28 -9.20 -10.20 -3.94
CA PRO A 28 -8.61 -8.86 -4.16
C PRO A 28 -8.61 -7.94 -2.94
N LYS A 29 -9.51 -8.19 -1.97
CA LYS A 29 -9.57 -7.46 -0.71
C LYS A 29 -8.56 -7.96 0.34
N ASP A 30 -7.86 -9.06 0.13
CA ASP A 30 -7.05 -9.73 1.15
C ASP A 30 -5.75 -9.00 1.43
N ILE A 31 -5.08 -8.44 0.42
CA ILE A 31 -3.93 -7.55 0.62
C ILE A 31 -4.36 -6.36 1.49
N LEU A 32 -5.45 -5.69 1.09
CA LEU A 32 -5.97 -4.54 1.82
C LEU A 32 -6.40 -4.92 3.24
N PHE A 33 -7.13 -6.01 3.42
CA PHE A 33 -7.57 -6.47 4.73
C PHE A 33 -6.39 -6.84 5.63
N ARG A 34 -5.34 -7.46 5.11
CA ARG A 34 -4.12 -7.77 5.89
C ARG A 34 -3.42 -6.51 6.34
N ILE A 35 -3.21 -5.56 5.43
CA ILE A 35 -2.62 -4.26 5.73
C ILE A 35 -3.48 -3.52 6.77
N CYS A 36 -4.80 -3.46 6.57
CA CYS A 36 -5.72 -2.87 7.53
C CYS A 36 -5.67 -3.57 8.89
N LYS A 37 -5.55 -4.90 8.95
CA LYS A 37 -5.45 -5.63 10.22
C LYS A 37 -4.19 -5.23 11.01
N VAL A 38 -3.04 -5.08 10.34
CA VAL A 38 -1.79 -4.59 10.97
C VAL A 38 -2.01 -3.19 11.54
N TRP A 39 -2.44 -2.25 10.71
CA TRP A 39 -2.52 -0.84 11.12
C TRP A 39 -3.66 -0.54 12.08
N PHE A 40 -4.79 -1.25 11.98
CA PHE A 40 -5.95 -1.04 12.84
C PHE A 40 -5.61 -1.24 14.33
N ILE A 41 -4.83 -2.26 14.67
CA ILE A 41 -4.44 -2.52 16.07
C ILE A 41 -3.45 -1.46 16.57
N LEU A 42 -2.52 -1.04 15.71
CA LEU A 42 -1.56 0.02 16.04
C LEU A 42 -2.24 1.38 16.26
N ASP A 43 -3.34 1.63 15.56
CA ASP A 43 -4.14 2.87 15.64
C ASP A 43 -5.15 2.88 16.81
N GLN A 44 -5.20 1.83 17.63
CA GLN A 44 -6.09 1.82 18.80
C GLN A 44 -5.63 2.85 19.84
N PRO A 45 -6.54 3.53 20.56
CA PRO A 45 -6.18 4.58 21.53
C PRO A 45 -5.16 4.16 22.59
N SER A 46 -5.20 2.89 23.02
CA SER A 46 -4.25 2.31 23.99
C SER A 46 -2.83 2.16 23.46
N VAL A 47 -2.64 2.15 22.13
CA VAL A 47 -1.36 1.95 21.46
C VAL A 47 -0.86 3.23 20.79
N ALA A 48 -1.79 4.02 20.23
CA ALA A 48 -1.51 5.28 19.54
C ALA A 48 -0.75 6.29 20.44
N ALA A 49 -0.98 6.27 21.75
CA ALA A 49 -0.26 7.11 22.71
C ALA A 49 1.27 6.89 22.75
N TYR A 50 1.76 5.74 22.24
CA TYR A 50 3.19 5.45 22.14
C TYR A 50 3.81 5.85 20.80
N GLN A 51 3.01 6.32 19.84
CA GLN A 51 3.48 6.79 18.54
C GLN A 51 3.80 8.29 18.58
N GLY A 52 4.77 8.72 17.76
CA GLY A 52 5.08 10.14 17.55
C GLY A 52 3.98 10.85 16.74
N PRO A 53 3.87 12.19 16.83
CA PRO A 53 2.86 12.95 16.09
C PRO A 53 3.09 12.87 14.57
N THR A 54 2.02 12.65 13.80
CA THR A 54 2.06 12.76 12.33
C THR A 54 2.12 14.24 11.94
N ARG A 55 3.30 14.73 11.57
CA ARG A 55 3.49 16.12 11.10
C ARG A 55 3.79 16.12 9.60
N PRO A 56 2.96 16.75 8.75
CA PRO A 56 3.35 17.00 7.36
C PRO A 56 4.54 17.95 7.38
N GLU A 57 5.71 17.46 6.99
CA GLU A 57 6.98 18.15 7.21
C GLU A 57 7.13 19.39 6.32
N THR A 58 7.40 20.54 6.95
CA THR A 58 7.95 21.73 6.28
C THR A 58 9.46 21.87 6.48
N SER A 59 10.09 21.02 7.28
CA SER A 59 11.51 21.10 7.65
C SER A 59 12.16 19.72 7.66
N ARG A 60 13.33 19.57 7.00
CA ARG A 60 14.13 18.34 6.85
C ARG A 60 14.73 17.78 8.16
N GLN A 61 14.19 18.17 9.31
CA GLN A 61 14.69 17.78 10.62
C GLN A 61 13.66 16.85 11.25
N HIS A 62 13.87 15.55 11.04
CA HIS A 62 13.07 14.53 11.70
C HIS A 62 13.43 14.55 13.19
N ASP A 63 12.47 14.90 14.05
CA ASP A 63 12.56 14.64 15.48
C ASP A 63 12.85 13.14 15.70
N LYS A 64 13.52 12.79 16.80
CA LYS A 64 13.76 11.39 17.16
C LYS A 64 12.41 10.67 17.30
N LEU A 65 12.23 9.59 16.52
CA LEU A 65 11.02 8.77 16.58
C LEU A 65 10.85 8.16 17.97
N THR A 66 9.59 8.00 18.40
CA THR A 66 9.29 7.17 19.57
C THR A 66 9.64 5.72 19.27
N TRP A 67 9.79 4.89 20.30
CA TRP A 67 10.14 3.48 20.12
C TRP A 67 9.15 2.74 19.21
N LEU A 68 7.84 3.02 19.33
CA LEU A 68 6.83 2.35 18.54
C LEU A 68 6.82 2.84 17.10
N SER A 69 6.99 4.15 16.87
CA SER A 69 7.11 4.69 15.51
C SER A 69 8.36 4.20 14.79
N ASP A 70 9.50 4.10 15.50
CA ASP A 70 10.71 3.50 14.94
C ASP A 70 10.49 2.03 14.60
N TRP A 71 9.89 1.25 15.50
CA TRP A 71 9.55 -0.15 15.25
C TRP A 71 8.61 -0.31 14.04
N ILE A 72 7.58 0.54 13.91
CA ILE A 72 6.68 0.56 12.74
C ILE A 72 7.44 0.82 11.44
N VAL A 73 8.38 1.76 11.45
CA VAL A 73 9.24 2.06 10.30
C VAL A 73 10.11 0.86 9.94
N GLN A 74 10.76 0.22 10.92
CA GLN A 74 11.57 -0.97 10.68
C GLN A 74 10.73 -2.13 10.17
N PHE A 75 9.58 -2.41 10.79
CA PHE A 75 8.64 -3.44 10.35
C PHE A 75 8.22 -3.23 8.89
N SER A 76 7.93 -1.99 8.49
CA SER A 76 7.58 -1.65 7.11
C SER A 76 8.74 -1.86 6.14
N LYS A 77 9.97 -1.55 6.56
CA LYS A 77 11.18 -1.82 5.76
C LYS A 77 11.41 -3.31 5.56
N GLU A 78 11.20 -4.14 6.58
CA GLU A 78 11.34 -5.59 6.48
C GLU A 78 10.31 -6.20 5.52
N ILE A 79 9.05 -5.74 5.57
CA ILE A 79 8.05 -6.11 4.55
C ILE A 79 8.55 -5.71 3.16
N GLY A 80 9.03 -4.48 3.01
CA GLY A 80 9.58 -3.99 1.75
C GLY A 80 10.75 -4.83 1.22
N ALA A 81 11.67 -5.22 2.11
CA ALA A 81 12.83 -6.05 1.78
C ALA A 81 12.42 -7.45 1.33
N PHE A 82 11.43 -8.07 1.99
CA PHE A 82 10.88 -9.34 1.52
C PHE A 82 10.20 -9.21 0.15
N MET A 83 9.42 -8.15 -0.06
CA MET A 83 8.74 -7.88 -1.34
C MET A 83 9.71 -7.54 -2.49
N ASP A 84 10.95 -7.20 -2.16
CA ASP A 84 12.06 -7.00 -3.11
C ASP A 84 12.93 -8.25 -3.27
N SER A 85 12.56 -9.36 -2.64
CA SER A 85 13.24 -10.65 -2.82
C SER A 85 12.59 -11.48 -3.93
N PRO A 86 13.33 -12.39 -4.60
CA PRO A 86 12.74 -13.32 -5.57
C PRO A 86 11.64 -14.22 -5.01
N ALA A 87 11.67 -14.51 -3.71
CA ALA A 87 10.66 -15.35 -3.05
C ALA A 87 9.25 -14.70 -3.11
N SER A 88 9.17 -13.37 -3.14
CA SER A 88 7.91 -12.64 -3.26
C SER A 88 7.23 -12.81 -4.61
N ALA A 89 7.97 -13.19 -5.65
CA ALA A 89 7.45 -13.34 -7.01
C ALA A 89 6.73 -14.67 -7.27
N ALA A 90 6.73 -15.60 -6.30
CA ALA A 90 6.26 -16.97 -6.47
C ALA A 90 4.79 -17.10 -6.92
N SER A 91 3.98 -16.06 -6.75
CA SER A 91 2.55 -16.06 -7.12
C SER A 91 2.17 -14.99 -8.16
N LEU A 92 3.14 -14.42 -8.88
CA LEU A 92 2.86 -13.39 -9.90
C LEU A 92 1.91 -13.87 -11.01
N ASP A 93 1.97 -15.15 -11.37
CA ASP A 93 1.10 -15.74 -12.39
C ASP A 93 -0.38 -15.65 -12.03
N THR A 94 -0.72 -15.65 -10.74
CA THR A 94 -2.11 -15.47 -10.28
C THR A 94 -2.67 -14.09 -10.60
N PHE A 95 -1.80 -13.08 -10.65
CA PHE A 95 -2.17 -11.72 -11.07
C PHE A 95 -2.21 -11.61 -12.60
N ARG A 96 -1.29 -12.29 -13.31
CA ARG A 96 -1.27 -12.33 -14.78
C ARG A 96 -2.52 -12.97 -15.37
N ALA A 97 -2.99 -14.06 -14.76
CA ALA A 97 -4.21 -14.74 -15.18
C ALA A 97 -5.49 -13.92 -14.91
N SER A 98 -5.38 -12.78 -14.24
CA SER A 98 -6.55 -11.97 -13.85
C SER A 98 -6.81 -10.83 -14.82
N PRO A 99 -7.98 -10.80 -15.49
CA PRO A 99 -8.37 -9.68 -16.34
C PRO A 99 -8.39 -8.35 -15.59
N ALA A 100 -8.75 -8.36 -14.29
CA ALA A 100 -8.84 -7.16 -13.47
C ALA A 100 -7.51 -6.38 -13.30
N TYR A 101 -6.37 -6.99 -13.60
CA TYR A 101 -5.06 -6.35 -13.50
C TYR A 101 -4.59 -5.71 -14.81
N ASN A 102 -5.33 -5.91 -15.92
CA ASN A 102 -5.03 -5.34 -17.25
C ASN A 102 -3.54 -5.39 -17.58
N ILE A 103 -2.91 -6.57 -17.44
CA ILE A 103 -1.45 -6.70 -17.58
C ILE A 103 -0.94 -6.19 -18.92
N GLU A 104 -1.77 -6.27 -19.97
CA GLU A 104 -1.47 -5.76 -21.30
C GLU A 104 -1.27 -4.24 -21.35
N ASP A 105 -1.72 -3.47 -20.37
CA ASP A 105 -1.49 -2.03 -20.30
C ASP A 105 -0.06 -1.69 -19.85
N TYR A 106 0.71 -2.66 -19.35
CA TYR A 106 1.98 -2.41 -18.65
C TYR A 106 3.20 -2.93 -19.42
N VAL A 107 4.33 -2.26 -19.23
CA VAL A 107 5.62 -2.65 -19.81
C VAL A 107 6.18 -3.82 -19.01
N GLU A 108 6.35 -4.96 -19.69
CA GLU A 108 7.03 -6.11 -19.12
C GLU A 108 8.54 -6.05 -19.42
N PRO A 109 9.41 -6.06 -18.40
CA PRO A 109 10.86 -6.13 -18.59
C PRO A 109 11.29 -7.39 -19.33
N ARG A 110 12.47 -7.36 -19.98
CA ARG A 110 13.06 -8.57 -20.55
C ARG A 110 13.35 -9.57 -19.43
N GLY A 111 12.68 -10.73 -19.48
CA GLY A 111 12.75 -11.75 -18.43
C GLY A 111 11.66 -11.65 -17.35
N GLY A 112 10.68 -10.75 -17.54
CA GLY A 112 9.56 -10.57 -16.61
C GLY A 112 9.94 -9.84 -15.31
N TRP A 113 8.95 -9.64 -14.45
CA TRP A 113 9.16 -9.12 -13.10
C TRP A 113 9.77 -10.19 -12.20
N LYS A 114 10.86 -9.84 -11.51
CA LYS A 114 11.64 -10.74 -10.65
C LYS A 114 11.24 -10.66 -9.18
N THR A 115 10.60 -9.56 -8.78
CA THR A 115 10.13 -9.32 -7.40
C THR A 115 8.69 -8.84 -7.43
N PHE A 116 7.97 -8.97 -6.31
CA PHE A 116 6.63 -8.41 -6.20
C PHE A 116 6.65 -6.88 -6.29
N ASN A 117 7.67 -6.22 -5.73
CA ASN A 117 7.81 -4.76 -5.84
C ASN A 117 7.95 -4.30 -7.29
N GLU A 118 8.78 -4.97 -8.10
CA GLU A 118 8.90 -4.68 -9.54
C GLU A 118 7.55 -4.80 -10.27
N PHE A 119 6.76 -5.82 -9.92
CA PHE A 119 5.41 -6.00 -10.45
C PHE A 119 4.42 -4.95 -9.94
N PHE A 120 4.51 -4.57 -8.67
CA PHE A 120 3.62 -3.62 -8.03
C PHE A 120 3.83 -2.19 -8.57
N CYS A 121 5.10 -1.80 -8.81
CA CYS A 121 5.47 -0.51 -9.40
C CYS A 121 5.61 -0.54 -10.93
N ARG A 122 5.01 -1.55 -11.59
CA ARG A 122 5.09 -1.72 -13.05
C ARG A 122 4.72 -0.44 -13.81
N ASN A 123 5.50 -0.16 -14.85
CA ASN A 123 5.32 1.02 -15.68
C ASN A 123 4.16 0.82 -16.67
N VAL A 124 3.30 1.82 -16.81
CA VAL A 124 2.24 1.83 -17.81
C VAL A 124 2.84 2.07 -19.20
N LYS A 125 2.34 1.38 -20.23
CA LYS A 125 2.72 1.65 -21.63
C LYS A 125 2.32 3.07 -22.01
N PRO A 126 3.12 3.79 -22.81
CA PRO A 126 2.74 5.09 -23.35
C PRO A 126 1.38 5.04 -24.05
N GLY A 127 0.56 6.07 -23.84
CA GLY A 127 -0.76 6.21 -24.49
C GLY A 127 -1.93 5.53 -23.76
N GLN A 128 -1.70 4.68 -22.75
CA GLN A 128 -2.79 4.02 -22.00
C GLN A 128 -3.51 4.94 -21.01
N ARG A 129 -2.88 6.06 -20.63
CA ARG A 129 -3.42 7.08 -19.71
C ARG A 129 -3.18 8.48 -20.30
N PRO A 130 -3.92 8.88 -21.35
CA PRO A 130 -3.76 10.20 -21.95
C PRO A 130 -4.16 11.30 -20.97
N ILE A 131 -3.32 12.33 -20.85
CA ILE A 131 -3.60 13.51 -20.02
C ILE A 131 -4.49 14.45 -20.83
N ALA A 132 -5.67 14.78 -20.28
CA ALA A 132 -6.59 15.71 -20.91
C ALA A 132 -6.07 17.16 -20.84
N ALA A 133 -6.40 17.96 -21.85
CA ALA A 133 -6.21 19.42 -21.88
C ALA A 133 -4.78 19.89 -21.52
N ILE A 134 -3.77 19.28 -22.15
CA ILE A 134 -2.36 19.66 -21.94
C ILE A 134 -2.17 21.16 -22.23
N GLY A 135 -1.73 21.92 -21.23
CA GLY A 135 -1.50 23.37 -21.32
C GLY A 135 -2.67 24.23 -20.83
N ASP A 136 -3.82 23.64 -20.49
CA ASP A 136 -4.94 24.35 -19.88
C ASP A 136 -4.95 24.15 -18.36
N ASN A 137 -4.58 25.21 -17.63
CA ASN A 137 -4.54 25.19 -16.17
C ASN A 137 -5.93 25.28 -15.51
N SER A 138 -7.01 25.39 -16.27
CA SER A 138 -8.38 25.39 -15.75
C SER A 138 -8.95 23.98 -15.54
N VAL A 139 -8.30 22.96 -16.09
CA VAL A 139 -8.75 21.56 -16.05
C VAL A 139 -7.90 20.76 -15.07
N PHE A 140 -8.56 20.11 -14.10
CA PHE A 140 -7.92 19.13 -13.22
C PHE A 140 -8.07 17.72 -13.79
N THR A 141 -6.94 17.00 -13.88
CA THR A 141 -6.92 15.58 -14.24
C THR A 141 -6.78 14.71 -13.00
N CYS A 142 -7.26 13.46 -13.08
CA CYS A 142 -7.06 12.49 -12.01
C CYS A 142 -5.56 12.17 -11.86
N PRO A 143 -5.01 12.19 -10.62
CA PRO A 143 -3.59 11.93 -10.40
C PRO A 143 -3.23 10.44 -10.42
N THR A 144 -4.22 9.55 -10.28
CA THR A 144 -4.01 8.10 -10.19
C THR A 144 -5.23 7.33 -10.68
N ASP A 145 -5.07 6.03 -10.90
CA ASP A 145 -6.17 5.11 -11.20
C ASP A 145 -6.90 4.77 -9.90
N PHE A 146 -8.15 5.23 -9.74
CA PHE A 146 -8.97 4.93 -8.56
C PHE A 146 -10.46 4.90 -8.88
N VAL A 147 -11.24 4.31 -7.97
CA VAL A 147 -12.70 4.42 -7.97
C VAL A 147 -13.11 5.52 -7.00
N PHE A 148 -13.81 6.55 -7.50
CA PHE A 148 -14.35 7.60 -6.65
C PHE A 148 -15.45 7.02 -5.75
N LYS A 149 -15.29 7.16 -4.43
CA LYS A 149 -16.24 6.59 -3.46
C LYS A 149 -17.31 7.58 -3.03
N ASN A 150 -16.91 8.76 -2.57
CA ASN A 150 -17.80 9.83 -2.17
C ASN A 150 -17.05 11.16 -2.07
N SER A 151 -17.76 12.27 -2.27
CA SER A 151 -17.32 13.60 -1.85
C SER A 151 -17.94 13.91 -0.50
N ILE A 152 -17.17 14.50 0.39
CA ILE A 152 -17.73 15.11 1.59
C ILE A 152 -18.39 16.42 1.15
N PRO A 153 -19.66 16.69 1.50
CA PRO A 153 -20.27 17.98 1.22
C PRO A 153 -19.44 19.07 1.87
N SER A 154 -19.11 20.12 1.13
CA SER A 154 -18.41 21.28 1.69
C SER A 154 -19.25 21.85 2.85
N ARG A 155 -18.78 21.66 4.09
CA ARG A 155 -19.26 22.49 5.19
C ARG A 155 -18.85 23.91 4.82
N ARG A 156 -19.85 24.77 4.55
CA ARG A 156 -19.62 26.22 4.45
C ARG A 156 -18.84 26.63 5.69
N ILE A 157 -17.55 26.89 5.54
CA ILE A 157 -16.84 27.75 6.46
C ILE A 157 -17.47 29.12 6.21
N ARG A 158 -18.43 29.50 7.07
CA ARG A 158 -18.90 30.88 7.07
C ARG A 158 -17.72 31.74 7.50
N PRO A 159 -17.45 32.85 6.80
CA PRO A 159 -16.44 33.82 7.21
C PRO A 159 -16.74 34.37 8.60
#